data_AF-A0A3S1KPB0-F1
#
_entry.id   AF-A0A3S1KPB0-F1
#
_cell.length_a   1.000
_cell.length_b   1.000
_cell.length_c   1.000
_cell.angle_alpha   90.00
_cell.angle_beta   90.00
_cell.angle_gamma   90.00
#
_symmetry.space_group_name_H-M   'P 1'
#
loop_
_entity.id
_entity.type
_entity.pdbx_description
1 polymer ?
#
loop_
_entity_poly.entity_id
_entity_poly.type
_entity_poly.pdbx_seq_one_letter_code
_entity_poly.pdbx_strand_id
1 'polypeptide(L)'
;MRGGAILFLPGDAVAGHGRGRVTSVTFSPELGRYVGLALLAGDAATEGSEIVAAYPMRAETVRARIGSPVFLDPKGERLHG
;
A
#
# COMPACT_ATOMS: atom_id res chain seq x y z
N MET A 1 7.55 -5.14 2.43
CA MET A 1 6.13 -5.12 2.00
C MET A 1 5.89 -6.33 1.09
N ARG A 2 4.74 -7.00 1.19
CA ARG A 2 4.43 -8.24 0.44
C ARG A 2 3.05 -8.16 -0.19
N GLY A 3 2.89 -8.80 -1.36
CA GLY A 3 1.56 -9.04 -1.94
C GLY A 3 0.74 -9.97 -1.05
N GLY A 4 -0.57 -9.73 -0.94
CA GLY A 4 -1.47 -10.47 -0.07
C GLY A 4 -1.44 -10.04 1.41
N ALA A 5 -0.66 -9.01 1.77
CA ALA A 5 -0.73 -8.44 3.12
C ALA A 5 -2.10 -7.80 3.38
N ILE A 6 -2.63 -7.99 4.58
CA ILE A 6 -3.90 -7.45 5.05
C ILE A 6 -3.65 -6.05 5.65
N LEU A 7 -4.54 -5.11 5.37
CA LEU A 7 -4.40 -3.71 5.75
C LEU A 7 -5.23 -3.36 6.99
N PHE A 8 -4.63 -2.63 7.91
CA PHE A 8 -5.23 -2.17 9.17
C PHE A 8 -4.89 -0.69 9.41
N LEU A 9 -5.77 0.05 10.09
CA LEU A 9 -5.41 1.40 10.52
C LEU A 9 -4.37 1.33 11.66
N PRO A 10 -3.53 2.36 11.84
CA PRO A 10 -2.64 2.43 12.99
C PRO A 10 -3.42 2.31 14.30
N GLY A 11 -3.05 1.35 15.14
CA GLY A 11 -3.72 1.08 16.43
C GLY A 11 -4.84 0.03 16.37
N ASP A 12 -5.28 -0.40 15.19
CA ASP A 12 -6.23 -1.51 15.06
C ASP A 12 -5.58 -2.84 15.48
N ALA A 13 -6.37 -3.72 16.10
CA ALA A 13 -5.97 -5.10 16.33
C ALA A 13 -5.85 -5.85 14.99
N VAL A 14 -4.72 -6.53 14.79
CA VAL A 14 -4.47 -7.34 13.59
C VAL A 14 -5.27 -8.65 13.68
N ALA A 15 -6.51 -8.63 13.20
CA ALA A 15 -7.41 -9.77 13.20
C ALA A 15 -8.39 -9.77 12.01
N GLY A 16 -8.84 -10.96 11.60
CA GLY A 16 -9.83 -11.11 10.53
C GLY A 16 -9.35 -10.60 9.16
N HIS A 17 -10.26 -9.95 8.43
CA HIS A 17 -10.02 -9.46 7.07
C HIS A 17 -9.48 -8.03 6.99
N GLY A 18 -9.32 -7.35 8.12
CA GLY A 18 -8.90 -5.95 8.18
C GLY A 18 -9.78 -5.01 7.35
N ARG A 19 -9.17 -3.94 6.85
CA ARG A 19 -9.79 -2.91 6.00
C ARG A 19 -9.51 -3.09 4.52
N GLY A 20 -8.65 -4.04 4.14
CA GLY A 20 -8.22 -4.20 2.76
C GLY A 20 -7.06 -5.16 2.60
N ARG A 21 -6.53 -5.25 1.37
CA ARG A 21 -5.37 -6.09 1.06
C ARG A 21 -4.48 -5.48 -0.01
N VAL A 22 -3.19 -5.76 0.10
CA VAL A 22 -2.19 -5.46 -0.93
C VAL A 22 -2.34 -6.44 -2.08
N THR A 23 -2.50 -5.93 -3.30
CA THR A 23 -2.68 -6.75 -4.51
C THR A 23 -1.36 -6.95 -5.25
N SER A 24 -0.50 -5.93 -5.29
CA SER A 24 0.81 -6.00 -5.93
C SER A 24 1.85 -5.19 -5.16
N VAL A 25 3.10 -5.64 -5.21
CA VAL A 25 4.25 -4.94 -4.61
C VAL A 25 5.43 -5.10 -5.55
N THR A 26 6.16 -4.02 -5.77
CA THR A 26 7.44 -4.05 -6.48
C THR A 26 8.41 -3.02 -5.89
N PHE A 27 9.70 -3.22 -6.12
CA PHE A 27 10.68 -2.17 -5.91
C PHE A 27 10.69 -1.27 -7.14
N SER A 28 10.58 0.05 -6.96
CA SER A 28 10.72 1.02 -8.03
C SER A 28 12.13 1.61 -8.00
N PRO A 29 13.00 1.31 -8.98
CA PRO A 29 14.34 1.91 -9.06
C PRO A 29 14.28 3.43 -9.22
N GLU A 30 13.34 3.93 -10.01
CA GLU A 30 13.12 5.36 -10.27
C GLU A 30 12.77 6.12 -8.98
N LEU A 31 11.99 5.52 -8.08
CA LEU A 31 11.62 6.13 -6.80
C LEU A 31 12.54 5.73 -5.64
N GLY A 32 13.50 4.82 -5.87
CA GLY A 32 14.41 4.28 -4.86
C GLY A 32 13.71 3.57 -3.68
N ARG A 33 12.46 3.11 -3.85
CA ARG A 33 11.65 2.55 -2.76
C ARG A 33 10.66 1.50 -3.22
N TYR A 34 10.15 0.71 -2.28
CA TYR A 34 9.03 -0.19 -2.53
C TYR A 34 7.74 0.59 -2.72
N VAL A 35 6.98 0.22 -3.74
CA VAL A 35 5.61 0.69 -4.01
C VAL A 35 4.68 -0.51 -4.09
N GLY A 36 3.41 -0.30 -3.78
CA GLY A 36 2.42 -1.34 -3.87
C GLY A 36 1.04 -0.78 -4.13
N LEU A 37 0.22 -1.58 -4.80
CA LEU A 37 -1.20 -1.30 -4.98
C LEU A 37 -2.01 -2.13 -3.99
N ALA A 38 -3.13 -1.57 -3.56
CA ALA A 38 -4.02 -2.23 -2.62
C ALA A 38 -5.47 -1.85 -2.90
N LEU A 39 -6.36 -2.75 -2.49
CA LEU A 39 -7.78 -2.46 -2.36
C LEU A 39 -8.06 -2.18 -0.89
N LEU A 40 -8.63 -1.02 -0.59
CA LEU A 40 -8.88 -0.54 0.76
C LEU A 40 -10.33 -0.07 0.87
N ALA A 41 -10.94 -0.28 2.03
CA ALA A 41 -12.28 0.22 2.32
C ALA A 41 -12.31 1.76 2.19
N GLY A 42 -13.38 2.29 1.60
CA GLY A 42 -13.46 3.71 1.25
C GLY A 42 -13.37 4.65 2.43
N ASP A 43 -13.85 4.23 3.61
CA ASP A 43 -13.74 4.96 4.88
C ASP A 43 -12.30 5.03 5.41
N ALA A 44 -11.42 4.11 4.99
CA ALA A 44 -10.02 4.05 5.39
C ALA A 44 -9.06 4.65 4.35
N ALA A 45 -9.53 4.95 3.13
CA ALA A 45 -8.73 5.40 2.00
C ALA A 45 -8.41 6.90 2.03
N THR A 46 -7.76 7.36 3.10
CA THR A 46 -7.34 8.76 3.25
C THR A 46 -5.91 8.97 2.76
N GLU A 47 -5.76 9.70 1.65
CA GLU A 47 -4.44 10.02 1.10
C GLU A 47 -3.56 10.77 2.12
N GLY A 48 -2.28 10.42 2.16
CA GLY A 48 -1.30 10.95 3.09
C GLY A 48 -1.25 10.25 4.44
N SER A 49 -2.26 9.44 4.78
CA SER A 49 -2.35 8.73 6.07
C SER A 49 -1.48 7.47 6.10
N GLU A 50 -1.13 7.03 7.31
CA GLU A 50 -0.40 5.78 7.53
C GLU A 50 -1.37 4.58 7.55
N ILE A 51 -0.91 3.43 7.06
CA ILE A 51 -1.59 2.14 7.11
C ILE A 51 -0.60 1.06 7.54
N VAL A 52 -1.10 0.06 8.25
CA VAL A 52 -0.34 -1.10 8.68
C VAL A 52 -0.64 -2.28 7.75
N ALA A 53 0.38 -2.78 7.05
CA ALA A 53 0.29 -3.97 6.21
C ALA A 53 0.85 -5.18 6.97
N ALA A 54 -0.03 -6.08 7.40
CA ALA A 54 0.33 -7.30 8.11
C ALA A 54 0.33 -8.50 7.15
N TYR A 55 1.37 -9.32 7.20
CA TYR A 55 1.51 -10.56 6.45
C TYR A 55 1.62 -11.75 7.43
N PRO A 56 0.48 -12.34 7.83
CA PRO A 56 0.43 -13.34 8.90
C PRO A 56 1.29 -14.57 8.65
N MET A 57 1.44 -14.97 7.38
CA MET A 57 2.18 -16.18 7.00
C MET A 57 3.67 -16.13 7.40
N ARG A 58 4.24 -14.93 7.63
CA ARG A 58 5.61 -14.75 8.13
C ARG A 58 5.69 -13.90 9.39
N ALA A 59 4.55 -13.62 10.02
CA ALA A 59 4.45 -12.67 11.14
C ALA A 59 5.13 -11.31 10.85
N GLU A 60 5.14 -10.88 9.59
CA GLU A 60 5.74 -9.61 9.17
C GLU A 60 4.69 -8.50 9.23
N THR A 61 5.07 -7.33 9.72
CA THR A 61 4.23 -6.15 9.71
C THR A 61 5.04 -4.94 9.25
N VAL A 62 4.48 -4.18 8.31
CA VAL A 62 5.16 -3.03 7.70
C VAL A 62 4.22 -1.83 7.70
N ARG A 63 4.74 -0.66 8.08
CA ARG A 63 4.03 0.61 7.95
C ARG A 63 4.21 1.16 6.54
N ALA A 64 3.13 1.64 5.94
CA ALA A 64 3.11 2.25 4.62
C ALA A 64 2.29 3.53 4.65
N ARG A 65 2.51 4.41 3.68
CA ARG A 65 1.72 5.64 3.51
C ARG A 65 0.79 5.47 2.33
N ILE A 66 -0.49 5.81 2.52
CA ILE A 66 -1.48 5.87 1.44
C ILE A 66 -1.13 7.08 0.59
N GLY A 67 -1.01 6.87 -0.72
CA GLY A 67 -0.73 7.92 -1.70
C GLY A 67 -1.57 7.69 -2.96
N SER A 68 -1.44 8.60 -3.93
CA SER A 68 -1.98 8.40 -5.28
C SER A 68 -1.65 7.00 -5.84
N PRO A 69 -2.62 6.34 -6.51
CA PRO A 69 -2.38 5.07 -7.21
C PRO A 69 -1.40 5.24 -8.39
N VAL A 70 -1.21 6.47 -8.87
CA VAL A 70 -0.23 6.80 -9.91
C VAL A 70 1.04 7.32 -9.25
N PHE A 71 1.99 6.41 -9.05
CA PHE A 71 3.25 6.71 -8.35
C PHE A 71 4.28 7.45 -9.20
N LEU A 72 4.21 7.32 -10.52
CA LEU A 72 5.16 7.88 -11.46
C LEU A 72 4.42 8.58 -12.59
N ASP A 73 4.88 9.79 -12.91
CA ASP A 73 4.34 10.62 -13.99
C ASP A 73 2.80 10.74 -13.98
N PRO A 74 2.21 11.33 -12.93
CA PRO A 74 0.76 11.50 -12.85
C PRO A 74 0.18 12.39 -13.95
N LYS A 75 1.03 13.19 -14.64
CA LYS A 75 0.63 14.08 -15.74
C LYS A 75 0.82 13.47 -17.13
N GLY A 76 1.49 12.31 -17.23
CA GLY A 76 1.76 11.65 -18.52
C GLY A 76 2.76 12.41 -19.41
N GLU A 77 3.61 13.26 -18.82
CA GLU A 77 4.56 14.10 -19.57
C GLU A 77 5.62 13.26 -20.31
N ARG A 78 5.86 12.01 -19.88
CA ARG A 78 6.82 11.08 -20.50
C ARG A 78 6.23 10.30 -21.68
N LEU A 79 4.94 10.46 -22.00
CA LEU A 79 4.26 9.74 -23.07
C LEU A 79 4.63 10.25 -24.48
N HIS A 80 5.23 11.43 -24.59
CA HIS A 80 5.56 12.11 -25.86
C HIS A 80 7.03 11.96 -26.28
N GLY A 81 7.71 10.89 -25.83
CA GLY A 81 9.10 10.59 -26.19
C GLY A 81 9.30 10.17 -27.64
#